data_AF-A0A960ZQC9-F1
#
_entry.id   AF-A0A960ZQC9-F1
#
_cell.length_a   1.000
_cell.length_b   1.000
_cell.length_c   1.000
_cell.angle_alpha   90.00
_cell.angle_beta   90.00
_cell.angle_gamma   90.00
#
_symmetry.space_group_name_H-M   'P 1'
#
loop_
_entity.id
_entity.type
_entity.pdbx_description
1 polymer ?
#
loop_
_entity_poly.entity_id
_entity_poly.type
_entity_poly.pdbx_seq_one_letter_code
_entity_poly.pdbx_strand_id
1 'polypeptide(L)' 'MKAHGYVKKQVTPTGLYEMSEVTFSGSSTSIRQIAQFLLAAADEMDRRGLQFSHTHIGEQFSDWNERWPDIIVARASRD' A
#
# COMPACT_ATOMS: atom_id res chain seq x y z
N MET A 1 -8.88 -1.54 10.95
CA MET A 1 -7.58 -2.22 11.01
C MET A 1 -6.53 -1.21 11.45
N LYS A 2 -5.36 -1.70 11.87
CA LYS A 2 -4.18 -0.88 12.13
C LYS A 2 -3.00 -1.47 11.37
N ALA A 3 -2.09 -0.60 10.94
CA ALA A 3 -0.79 -1.00 10.43
C ALA A 3 0.26 -0.45 11.40
N HIS A 4 1.24 -1.29 11.73
CA HIS A 4 2.39 -0.92 12.55
C HIS A 4 3.64 -1.34 11.78
N GLY A 5 4.78 -0.75 12.10
CA GLY A 5 6.04 -1.14 11.50
C GLY A 5 7.22 -0.63 12.30
N TYR A 6 8.37 -1.26 12.10
CA TYR A 6 9.64 -0.73 12.60
C TYR A 6 10.35 0.00 11.47
N VAL A 7 10.90 1.18 11.80
CA VAL A 7 11.61 2.01 10.85
C VAL A 7 12.99 1.40 10.57
N LYS A 8 13.33 1.25 9.29
CA LYS A 8 14.69 0.90 8.84
C LYS A 8 15.53 2.16 8.62
N LYS A 9 15.02 3.11 7.82
CA LYS A 9 15.65 4.41 7.60
C LYS A 9 14.63 5.46 7.18
N GLN A 10 14.97 6.72 7.40
CA GLN A 10 14.25 7.85 6.82
C GLN A 10 14.66 8.04 5.36
N VAL A 11 13.67 8.16 4.47
CA VAL A 11 13.86 8.36 3.03
C VAL A 11 13.80 9.85 2.68
N THR A 12 12.87 10.58 3.30
CA THR A 12 12.73 12.03 3.07
C THR A 12 12.70 12.80 4.40
N PRO A 13 13.19 14.06 4.43
CA PRO A 13 13.06 14.93 5.61
C PRO A 13 11.60 15.17 6.03
N THR A 14 10.67 15.03 5.08
CA THR A 14 9.22 15.23 5.28
C THR A 14 8.51 14.06 5.93
N GLY A 15 9.23 12.98 6.28
CA GLY A 15 8.68 11.87 7.07
C GLY A 15 8.26 10.65 6.27
N LEU A 16 8.78 10.46 5.05
CA LEU A 16 8.74 9.14 4.41
C LEU A 16 9.84 8.27 5.01
N TYR A 17 9.48 7.04 5.40
CA TYR A 17 10.38 6.08 6.00
C TYR A 17 10.30 4.75 5.26
N GLU A 18 11.45 4.11 5.07
CA GLU A 18 11.52 2.70 4.68
C GLU A 18 11.33 1.86 5.94
N MET A 19 10.38 0.92 5.91
CA MET A 19 10.10 0.01 7.03
C MET A 19 10.98 -1.24 6.94
N SER A 20 11.48 -1.75 8.06
CA SER A 20 12.11 -3.08 8.12
C SER A 20 11.06 -4.19 8.14
N GLU A 21 9.87 -3.90 8.65
CA GLU A 21 8.71 -4.79 8.67
C GLU A 21 7.40 -4.00 8.79
N VAL A 22 6.31 -4.61 8.36
CA VAL A 22 4.94 -4.08 8.48
C VAL A 22 4.03 -5.17 9.02
N THR A 23 3.29 -4.85 10.08
CA THR A 23 2.27 -5.72 10.69
C THR A 23 0.88 -5.14 10.46
N PHE A 24 0.00 -5.93 9.84
CA PHE A 24 -1.42 -5.61 9.70
C PHE A 24 -2.24 -6.30 10.79
N SER A 25 -2.99 -5.52 11.56
CA SER A 25 -3.92 -6.03 12.58
C SER A 25 -5.36 -5.68 12.18
N GLY A 26 -6.11 -6.69 11.71
CA GLY A 26 -7.45 -6.52 11.17
C GLY A 26 -8.25 -7.82 11.13
N SER A 27 -9.48 -7.76 10.62
CA SER A 27 -10.30 -8.95 10.39
C SER A 27 -9.83 -9.69 9.12
N SER A 28 -10.19 -10.97 9.01
CA SER A 28 -9.90 -11.75 7.79
C SER A 28 -10.48 -11.10 6.52
N THR A 29 -11.63 -10.42 6.63
CA THR A 29 -12.20 -9.62 5.53
C THR A 29 -11.25 -8.50 5.10
N SER A 30 -10.79 -7.66 6.04
CA SER A 30 -9.86 -6.56 5.70
C SER A 30 -8.54 -7.08 5.13
N ILE A 31 -8.02 -8.21 5.63
CA ILE A 31 -6.79 -8.81 5.09
C ILE A 31 -7.00 -9.31 3.66
N ARG A 32 -8.16 -9.89 3.34
CA ARG A 32 -8.49 -10.28 1.96
C ARG A 32 -8.61 -9.08 1.02
N GLN A 33 -9.19 -7.96 1.48
CA GLN A 33 -9.24 -6.72 0.69
C GLN A 33 -7.84 -6.22 0.36
N ILE A 34 -6.91 -6.23 1.34
CA ILE A 34 -5.50 -5.87 1.09
C ILE A 34 -4.88 -6.80 0.05
N ALA A 35 -5.05 -8.11 0.18
CA ALA A 35 -4.49 -9.06 -0.78
C ALA A 35 -5.04 -8.85 -2.21
N GLN A 36 -6.35 -8.64 -2.34
CA GLN A 36 -7.00 -8.35 -3.62
C GLN A 36 -6.50 -7.04 -4.24
N PHE A 37 -6.33 -6.00 -3.42
CA PHE A 37 -5.76 -4.73 -3.85
C PHE A 37 -4.33 -4.90 -4.39
N LEU A 38 -3.47 -5.60 -3.65
CA LEU A 38 -2.07 -5.81 -4.04
C LEU A 38 -1.96 -6.60 -5.36
N LEU A 39 -2.79 -7.63 -5.56
CA LEU A 39 -2.83 -8.39 -6.81
C LEU A 39 -3.32 -7.54 -7.98
N ALA A 40 -4.42 -6.81 -7.81
CA ALA A 40 -4.96 -5.94 -8.86
C ALA A 40 -3.98 -4.82 -9.25
N ALA A 41 -3.28 -4.24 -8.27
CA ALA A 41 -2.26 -3.23 -8.52
C ALA A 41 -1.06 -3.82 -9.28
N ALA A 42 -0.64 -5.05 -8.96
CA ALA A 42 0.42 -5.74 -9.71
C ALA A 42 0.01 -6.00 -11.17
N ASP A 43 -1.21 -6.50 -11.40
CA ASP A 43 -1.75 -6.69 -12.75
C ASP A 43 -1.78 -5.37 -13.54
N GLU A 44 -2.13 -4.26 -12.87
CA GLU A 44 -2.17 -2.94 -13.49
C GLU A 44 -0.77 -2.38 -13.79
N MET A 45 0.21 -2.68 -12.93
CA MET A 45 1.62 -2.37 -13.16
C MET A 45 2.14 -3.08 -14.42
N ASP A 46 1.81 -4.35 -14.60
CA ASP A 46 2.18 -5.12 -15.79
C ASP A 46 1.50 -4.56 -17.04
N ARG A 47 0.20 -4.23 -16.95
CA ARG A 47 -0.58 -3.69 -18.07
C ARG A 47 -0.10 -2.31 -18.53
N ARG A 48 0.21 -1.40 -17.60
CA ARG A 48 0.61 -0.02 -17.91
C ARG A 48 2.12 0.17 -18.07
N GLY A 49 2.92 -0.77 -17.55
CA GLY A 49 4.38 -0.68 -17.56
C GLY A 49 4.87 0.67 -17.00
N LEU A 50 5.62 1.41 -17.80
CA LEU A 50 6.22 2.70 -17.40
C LEU A 50 5.19 3.79 -17.09
N GLN A 51 3.94 3.65 -17.51
CA GLN A 51 2.88 4.63 -17.28
C GLN A 51 2.17 4.44 -15.93
N PHE A 52 2.48 3.38 -15.18
CA PHE A 52 1.95 3.21 -13.83
C PHE A 52 2.63 4.18 -12.85
N SER A 53 1.85 5.02 -12.18
CA SER A 53 2.31 5.91 -11.11
C SER A 53 2.11 5.25 -9.74
N HIS A 54 0.88 5.27 -9.25
CA HIS A 54 0.43 4.67 -8.00
C HIS A 54 -1.09 4.48 -8.00
N THR A 55 -1.61 3.71 -7.05
CA THR A 55 -3.04 3.57 -6.77
C THR A 55 -3.25 3.42 -5.27
N HIS A 56 -4.42 3.83 -4.79
CA HIS A 56 -4.81 3.80 -3.39
C HIS A 56 -5.90 2.74 -3.17
N ILE A 57 -5.84 2.01 -2.05
CA ILE A 57 -6.82 0.94 -1.76
C ILE A 57 -8.27 1.45 -1.72
N GLY A 58 -8.48 2.71 -1.29
CA GLY A 58 -9.79 3.35 -1.27
C GLY A 58 -10.40 3.62 -2.65
N GLU A 59 -9.58 3.66 -3.71
CA GLU A 59 -10.08 3.78 -5.10
C GLU A 59 -10.77 2.49 -5.56
N GLN A 60 -10.32 1.34 -5.05
CA GLN A 60 -10.85 0.02 -5.40
C GLN A 60 -12.00 -0.42 -4.48
N PHE A 61 -11.91 -0.08 -3.18
CA PHE A 61 -12.89 -0.50 -2.18
C PHE A 61 -13.55 0.72 -1.55
N SER A 62 -14.75 1.07 -2.03
CA SER A 62 -15.52 2.22 -1.52
C SER A 62 -15.93 2.07 -0.05
N ASP A 63 -15.91 0.84 0.48
CA ASP A 63 -16.18 0.53 1.89
C ASP A 63 -14.89 0.51 2.75
N TRP A 64 -13.73 0.86 2.17
CA TRP A 64 -12.50 1.03 2.93
C TRP A 64 -12.67 2.15 3.96
N ASN A 65 -12.56 1.79 5.23
CA ASN A 65 -12.87 2.71 6.31
C ASN A 65 -11.84 3.85 6.40
N GLU A 66 -12.28 5.09 6.31
CA GLU A 66 -11.44 6.30 6.33
C GLU A 66 -10.56 6.45 7.59
N ARG A 67 -10.88 5.74 8.69
CA ARG A 67 -10.05 5.73 9.91
C ARG A 67 -8.92 4.69 9.86
N TRP A 68 -8.86 3.87 8.83
CA TRP A 68 -7.80 2.88 8.63
C TRP A 68 -6.63 3.54 7.90
N PRO A 69 -5.41 2.99 8.01
CA PRO A 69 -4.32 3.46 7.16
C PRO A 69 -4.69 3.27 5.69
N ASP A 70 -4.31 4.25 4.88
CA ASP A 70 -4.30 4.09 3.45
C ASP A 70 -3.15 3.15 3.03
N ILE A 71 -3.38 2.36 1.99
CA ILE A 71 -2.41 1.42 1.45
C ILE A 71 -2.24 1.79 -0.02
N ILE A 72 -1.00 2.13 -0.36
CA ILE A 72 -0.65 2.69 -1.66
C ILE A 72 0.35 1.74 -2.31
N VAL A 73 0.06 1.30 -3.53
CA VAL A 73 1.05 0.64 -4.39
C VAL A 73 1.56 1.69 -5.36
N ALA A 74 2.86 1.91 -5.36
CA ALA A 74 3.54 2.85 -6.25
C ALA A 74 4.66 2.14 -6.99
N ARG A 75 4.93 2.55 -8.22
CA ARG A 75 6.11 2.08 -8.95
C ARG A 75 7.36 2.54 -8.21
N ALA A 76 8.32 1.64 -8.00
CA ALA A 76 9.64 2.04 -7.53
C ALA A 76 10.26 3.04 -8.52
N SER A 77 10.73 4.19 -8.04
CA SER A 77 11.68 4.99 -8.80
C SER A 77 12.89 4.12 -9.07
N ARG A 78 13.40 4.10 -10.31
CA ARG A 78 14.65 3.40 -10.61
C ARG A 78 15.73 3.94 -9.66
N ASP A 79 16.30 3.08 -8.83
CA ASP A 79 17.56 3.35 -8.14
C ASP A 79 18.69 3.55 -9.17
#